data_AF-A0A7S1SPP0-F1
#
_entry.id   AF-A0A7S1SPP0-F1
#
_cell.length_a   1.000
_cell.length_b   1.000
_cell.length_c   1.000
_cell.angle_alpha   90.00
_cell.angle_beta   90.00
_cell.angle_gamma   90.00
#
_symmetry.space_group_name_H-M   'P 1'
#
loop_
_entity.id
_entity.type
_entity.pdbx_description
1 polymer ?
#
loop_
_entity_poly.entity_id
_entity_poly.type
_entity_poly.pdbx_seq_one_letter_code
_entity_poly.pdbx_strand_id
1 'polypeptide(L)'
;GFRFDLASCLCRDNLGNPMPAPPLIRQIAKHPVLNKVKLIAEPWDIGMYQVGSFPNWDVWAEWNGAYRDVVRRFVKGDGGMKKLLATRLSGSADLYNTNNRKPYHGINFVICHDGFTLYDLVSYNGKHNEANGEQGRDGTNDNFSWNCGAEGETGDEAINYMRQKQMKNMMVALLVSNGVPMVLMGDEVMSTRHGNNNYYGHDSEMTAFDWEKCEQLKDSFFRFYSELIKFRVRHPLLGRTEFLTNSDITWHESNWDDEESKFLAFTLHDCGQGGGSLYIALNSHHFDVNVGLPPPPEGKKWSRVVDTNLPSPRDMTPEGNSGVEGNYNIVAYSSIILMAK
;
A
#
# COMPACT_ATOMS: atom_id res chain seq x y z
N GLY A 1 18.48 9.50 -9.37
CA GLY A 1 17.06 9.94 -9.51
C GLY A 1 16.74 10.85 -8.35
N PHE A 2 15.58 11.50 -8.37
CA PHE A 2 15.20 12.50 -7.37
C PHE A 2 13.70 12.35 -7.04
N ARG A 3 13.35 12.54 -5.76
CA ARG A 3 11.98 12.82 -5.31
C ARG A 3 11.92 14.30 -4.94
N PHE A 4 11.05 15.05 -5.60
CA PHE A 4 10.88 16.49 -5.38
C PHE A 4 9.78 16.70 -4.34
N ASP A 5 10.17 17.32 -3.24
CA ASP A 5 9.27 17.78 -2.19
C ASP A 5 8.39 18.93 -2.69
N LEU A 6 7.12 18.89 -2.31
CA LEU A 6 6.08 19.86 -2.71
C LEU A 6 6.22 20.28 -4.18
N ALA A 7 6.37 19.32 -5.09
CA ALA A 7 6.81 19.57 -6.48
C ALA A 7 5.89 20.54 -7.23
N SER A 8 4.63 20.65 -6.81
CA SER A 8 3.66 21.62 -7.31
C SER A 8 4.09 23.08 -7.10
N CYS A 9 4.91 23.41 -6.10
CA CYS A 9 5.42 24.77 -5.93
C CYS A 9 6.24 25.24 -7.15
N LEU A 10 6.92 24.31 -7.84
CA LEU A 10 7.69 24.57 -9.06
C LEU A 10 6.79 24.84 -10.28
N CYS A 11 5.47 24.67 -10.12
CA CYS A 11 4.46 24.98 -11.13
C CYS A 11 3.91 26.41 -11.01
N ARG A 12 4.47 27.25 -10.14
CA ARG A 12 3.99 28.62 -9.88
C ARG A 12 4.84 29.69 -10.59
N ASP A 13 4.21 30.78 -11.01
CA ASP A 13 4.90 31.97 -11.52
C ASP A 13 5.53 32.79 -10.38
N ASN A 14 6.17 33.91 -10.72
CA ASN A 14 6.81 34.80 -9.75
C ASN A 14 5.82 35.53 -8.82
N LEU A 15 4.52 35.48 -9.10
CA LEU A 15 3.44 36.00 -8.27
C LEU A 15 2.76 34.88 -7.46
N GLY A 16 3.21 33.64 -7.60
CA GLY A 16 2.65 32.47 -6.92
C GLY A 16 1.43 31.86 -7.62
N ASN A 17 1.04 32.30 -8.81
CA ASN A 17 -0.11 31.74 -9.52
C ASN A 17 0.24 30.42 -10.20
N PRO A 18 -0.68 29.43 -10.22
CA PRO A 18 -0.49 28.20 -10.98
C PRO A 18 -0.29 28.47 -12.48
N MET A 19 0.74 27.86 -13.07
CA MET A 19 1.00 27.92 -14.50
C MET A 19 0.50 26.65 -15.21
N PRO A 20 -0.26 26.76 -16.31
CA PRO A 20 -0.65 25.59 -17.12
C PRO A 20 0.53 24.85 -17.76
N ALA A 21 1.63 25.55 -18.05
CA ALA A 21 2.81 25.02 -18.72
C ALA A 21 4.10 25.52 -18.03
N PRO A 22 4.45 24.99 -16.85
CA PRO A 22 5.54 25.53 -16.06
C PRO A 22 6.90 25.29 -16.73
N PRO A 23 7.69 26.35 -17.02
CA PRO A 23 8.90 26.25 -17.82
C PRO A 23 9.99 25.42 -17.13
N LEU A 24 10.11 25.49 -15.80
CA LEU A 24 11.11 24.74 -15.04
C LEU A 24 10.89 23.22 -15.13
N ILE A 25 9.67 22.75 -14.88
CA ILE A 25 9.33 21.31 -15.00
C ILE A 25 9.60 20.80 -16.42
N ARG A 26 9.23 21.61 -17.44
CA ARG A 26 9.51 21.28 -18.84
C ARG A 26 11.01 21.22 -19.12
N GLN A 27 11.80 22.15 -18.60
CA GLN A 27 13.25 22.15 -18.78
C GLN A 27 13.89 20.91 -18.16
N ILE A 28 13.50 20.54 -16.94
CA ILE A 28 13.96 19.31 -16.28
C ILE A 28 13.59 18.08 -17.12
N ALA A 29 12.33 17.96 -17.53
CA ALA A 29 11.82 16.83 -18.31
C ALA A 29 12.47 16.70 -19.71
N LYS A 30 12.94 17.80 -20.30
CA LYS A 30 13.58 17.81 -21.63
C LYS A 30 15.10 17.88 -21.57
N HIS A 31 15.69 17.99 -20.38
CA HIS A 31 17.14 18.09 -20.24
C HIS A 31 17.82 16.76 -20.62
N PRO A 32 18.84 16.75 -21.50
CA PRO A 32 19.43 15.51 -22.04
C PRO A 32 20.02 14.52 -21.01
N VAL A 33 20.35 15.04 -19.82
CA VAL A 33 20.85 14.25 -18.69
C VAL A 33 19.72 13.87 -17.72
N LEU A 34 18.80 14.80 -17.43
CA LEU A 34 17.81 14.60 -16.38
C LEU A 34 16.63 13.76 -16.86
N ASN A 35 16.31 13.79 -18.16
CA ASN A 35 15.24 12.98 -18.73
C ASN A 35 15.55 11.46 -18.77
N LYS A 36 16.76 11.06 -18.35
CA LYS A 36 17.19 9.65 -18.25
C LYS A 36 17.23 9.14 -16.82
N VAL A 37 17.01 10.00 -15.82
CA VAL A 37 16.96 9.58 -14.42
C VAL A 37 15.51 9.45 -13.95
N LYS A 38 15.30 8.69 -12.88
CA LYS A 38 13.98 8.61 -12.23
C LYS A 38 13.64 9.96 -11.59
N LEU A 39 12.52 10.55 -11.98
CA LEU A 39 11.97 11.77 -11.40
C LEU A 39 10.63 11.44 -10.75
N ILE A 40 10.52 11.72 -9.45
CA ILE A 40 9.31 11.48 -8.66
C ILE A 40 8.85 12.82 -8.10
N ALA A 41 7.59 13.15 -8.27
CA ALA A 41 6.96 14.32 -7.69
C ALA A 41 6.18 13.94 -6.43
N GLU A 42 6.21 14.80 -5.42
CA GLU A 42 5.07 15.01 -4.53
C GLU A 42 4.13 16.01 -5.24
N PRO A 43 3.05 15.54 -5.90
CA PRO A 43 2.27 16.39 -6.81
C PRO A 43 1.22 17.21 -6.04
N TRP A 44 1.62 17.85 -4.95
CA TRP A 44 0.81 18.84 -4.24
C TRP A 44 1.70 19.87 -3.55
N ASP A 45 1.10 20.99 -3.17
CA ASP A 45 1.64 21.94 -2.21
C ASP A 45 0.51 22.46 -1.31
N ILE A 46 0.77 23.48 -0.48
CA ILE A 46 -0.21 24.04 0.46
C ILE A 46 -1.49 24.57 -0.25
N GLY A 47 -1.44 24.87 -1.56
CA GLY A 47 -2.57 25.43 -2.31
C GLY A 47 -2.94 24.70 -3.61
N MET A 48 -2.22 23.64 -3.99
CA MET A 48 -2.48 22.87 -5.22
C MET A 48 -2.46 21.37 -4.94
N TYR A 49 -3.37 20.64 -5.56
CA TYR A 49 -3.40 19.19 -5.56
C TYR A 49 -3.41 18.69 -7.01
N GLN A 50 -2.31 18.07 -7.45
CA GLN A 50 -2.03 17.70 -8.83
C GLN A 50 -1.80 16.20 -9.02
N VAL A 51 -2.22 15.35 -8.08
CA VAL A 51 -2.19 13.89 -8.26
C VAL A 51 -2.92 13.51 -9.55
N GLY A 52 -2.26 12.76 -10.43
CA GLY A 52 -2.73 12.37 -11.76
C GLY A 52 -2.58 13.45 -12.84
N SER A 53 -2.32 14.70 -12.46
CA SER A 53 -2.29 15.86 -13.38
C SER A 53 -0.96 16.62 -13.39
N PHE A 54 0.10 16.07 -12.79
CA PHE A 54 1.43 16.70 -12.80
C PHE A 54 1.99 16.82 -14.23
N PRO A 55 2.53 17.99 -14.63
CA PRO A 55 2.90 18.25 -16.03
C PRO A 55 4.14 17.48 -16.49
N ASN A 56 4.29 17.30 -17.81
CA ASN A 56 5.33 16.47 -18.44
C ASN A 56 5.26 15.00 -17.95
N TRP A 57 4.04 14.48 -17.96
CA TRP A 57 3.62 13.19 -17.41
C TRP A 57 4.37 11.96 -17.93
N ASP A 58 5.04 12.08 -19.08
CA ASP A 58 5.80 11.02 -19.74
C ASP A 58 7.15 10.72 -19.06
N VAL A 59 7.61 11.63 -18.20
CA VAL A 59 8.90 11.50 -17.48
C VAL A 59 8.68 11.36 -15.97
N TRP A 60 7.62 11.99 -15.43
CA TRP A 60 7.41 12.10 -13.99
C TRP A 60 6.51 10.98 -13.43
N ALA A 61 7.06 10.26 -12.44
CA ALA A 61 6.27 9.47 -11.52
C ALA A 61 5.76 10.36 -10.37
N GLU A 62 4.71 9.94 -9.70
CA GLU A 62 4.02 10.73 -8.67
C GLU A 62 3.76 9.88 -7.43
N TRP A 63 3.98 10.45 -6.26
CA TRP A 63 3.42 9.92 -5.03
C TRP A 63 1.88 9.87 -5.13
N ASN A 64 1.32 8.67 -5.01
CA ASN A 64 -0.10 8.44 -5.15
C ASN A 64 -0.82 8.56 -3.79
N GLY A 65 -1.11 9.78 -3.38
CA GLY A 65 -1.86 10.06 -2.14
C GLY A 65 -3.26 9.43 -2.13
N ALA A 66 -3.90 9.31 -3.31
CA ALA A 66 -5.20 8.66 -3.43
C ALA A 66 -5.13 7.14 -3.17
N TYR A 67 -4.01 6.49 -3.52
CA TYR A 67 -3.76 5.08 -3.14
C TYR A 67 -3.63 4.94 -1.63
N ARG A 68 -2.81 5.78 -1.00
CA ARG A 68 -2.57 5.79 0.45
C ARG A 68 -3.90 5.85 1.20
N ASP A 69 -4.74 6.83 0.88
CA ASP A 69 -5.97 7.08 1.63
C ASP A 69 -6.99 5.95 1.45
N VAL A 70 -7.16 5.44 0.23
CA VAL A 70 -8.10 4.34 -0.04
C VAL A 70 -7.68 3.05 0.64
N VAL A 71 -6.39 2.69 0.62
CA VAL A 71 -5.90 1.47 1.28
C VAL A 71 -6.06 1.58 2.80
N ARG A 72 -5.69 2.71 3.40
CA ARG A 72 -5.87 2.94 4.84
C ARG A 72 -7.33 2.79 5.25
N ARG A 73 -8.24 3.48 4.54
CA ARG A 73 -9.67 3.45 4.82
C ARG A 73 -10.30 2.08 4.60
N PHE A 74 -9.94 1.37 3.52
CA PHE A 74 -10.44 0.02 3.28
C PHE A 74 -9.98 -0.94 4.37
N VAL A 75 -8.69 -0.96 4.73
CA VAL A 75 -8.15 -1.87 5.75
C VAL A 75 -8.75 -1.58 7.13
N LYS A 76 -8.89 -0.29 7.48
CA LYS A 76 -9.63 0.17 8.68
C LYS A 76 -11.10 -0.31 8.71
N GLY A 77 -11.69 -0.59 7.55
CA GLY A 77 -13.07 -1.06 7.43
C GLY A 77 -14.08 0.06 7.19
N ASP A 78 -13.70 1.16 6.54
CA ASP A 78 -14.65 2.16 6.06
C ASP A 78 -15.49 1.60 4.90
N GLY A 79 -16.79 1.94 4.88
CA GLY A 79 -17.70 1.59 3.77
C GLY A 79 -17.37 2.35 2.47
N GLY A 80 -17.88 1.84 1.35
CA GLY A 80 -17.77 2.47 0.02
C GLY A 80 -16.37 2.41 -0.62
N MET A 81 -15.40 1.75 0.01
CA MET A 81 -14.00 1.74 -0.47
C MET A 81 -13.70 0.66 -1.51
N LYS A 82 -14.52 -0.38 -1.63
CA LYS A 82 -14.25 -1.58 -2.46
C LYS A 82 -13.92 -1.26 -3.93
N LYS A 83 -14.76 -0.45 -4.59
CA LYS A 83 -14.58 -0.04 -5.99
C LYS A 83 -13.31 0.77 -6.18
N LEU A 84 -13.07 1.74 -5.29
CA LEU A 84 -11.85 2.56 -5.31
C LEU A 84 -10.62 1.69 -5.08
N LEU A 85 -10.68 0.73 -4.15
CA LEU A 85 -9.59 -0.20 -3.90
C LEU A 85 -9.27 -1.01 -5.16
N ALA A 86 -10.27 -1.56 -5.85
CA ALA A 86 -10.04 -2.28 -7.11
C ALA A 86 -9.30 -1.42 -8.15
N THR A 87 -9.67 -0.14 -8.28
CA THR A 87 -8.96 0.82 -9.12
C THR A 87 -7.51 1.06 -8.67
N ARG A 88 -7.28 1.22 -7.35
CA ARG A 88 -5.94 1.41 -6.77
C ARG A 88 -5.04 0.20 -6.98
N LEU A 89 -5.53 -1.02 -6.69
CA LEU A 89 -4.80 -2.28 -6.88
C LEU A 89 -4.43 -2.51 -8.36
N SER A 90 -5.24 -2.00 -9.29
CA SER A 90 -5.01 -2.11 -10.74
C SER A 90 -4.03 -1.09 -11.32
N GLY A 91 -3.37 -0.29 -10.48
CA GLY A 91 -2.41 0.71 -10.91
C GLY A 91 -2.98 2.11 -11.11
N SER A 92 -4.18 2.39 -10.58
CA SER A 92 -4.83 3.71 -10.63
C SER A 92 -4.97 4.26 -12.06
N ALA A 93 -5.54 3.45 -12.95
CA ALA A 93 -5.73 3.79 -14.36
C ALA A 93 -6.57 5.06 -14.57
N ASP A 94 -7.48 5.39 -13.66
CA ASP A 94 -8.24 6.64 -13.67
C ASP A 94 -7.35 7.89 -13.51
N LEU A 95 -6.18 7.76 -12.86
CA LEU A 95 -5.20 8.83 -12.71
C LEU A 95 -4.09 8.78 -13.77
N TYR A 96 -3.69 7.57 -14.17
CA TYR A 96 -2.46 7.37 -14.92
C TYR A 96 -2.65 6.68 -16.27
N ASN A 97 -3.83 6.24 -16.68
CA ASN A 97 -4.04 5.69 -18.02
C ASN A 97 -4.45 6.78 -19.02
N THR A 98 -3.63 7.82 -19.08
CA THR A 98 -3.79 8.97 -19.97
C THR A 98 -2.46 9.31 -20.60
N ASN A 99 -2.45 9.78 -21.85
CA ASN A 99 -1.26 10.30 -22.51
C ASN A 99 -0.03 9.36 -22.50
N ASN A 100 -0.24 8.06 -22.72
CA ASN A 100 0.78 7.00 -22.75
C ASN A 100 1.53 6.75 -21.44
N ARG A 101 1.05 7.32 -20.32
CA ARG A 101 1.50 6.90 -18.99
C ARG A 101 1.21 5.41 -18.76
N LYS A 102 1.90 4.89 -17.76
CA LYS A 102 1.96 3.47 -17.39
C LYS A 102 1.78 3.33 -15.88
N PRO A 103 1.41 2.16 -15.35
CA PRO A 103 1.23 1.96 -13.91
C PRO A 103 2.40 2.43 -13.06
N TYR A 104 3.63 2.29 -13.56
CA TYR A 104 4.84 2.69 -12.82
C TYR A 104 5.01 4.21 -12.63
N HIS A 105 4.16 5.05 -13.24
CA HIS A 105 4.11 6.47 -12.93
C HIS A 105 3.37 6.76 -11.62
N GLY A 106 2.61 5.80 -11.08
CA GLY A 106 2.08 5.85 -9.73
C GLY A 106 3.03 5.19 -8.74
N ILE A 107 3.55 5.97 -7.79
CA ILE A 107 4.26 5.46 -6.62
C ILE A 107 3.22 5.19 -5.53
N ASN A 108 2.89 3.92 -5.35
CA ASN A 108 1.94 3.46 -4.34
C ASN A 108 2.63 3.38 -2.98
N PHE A 109 2.00 3.91 -1.94
CA PHE A 109 2.50 3.82 -0.57
C PHE A 109 1.34 3.87 0.41
N VAL A 110 1.51 3.20 1.56
CA VAL A 110 0.56 3.32 2.67
C VAL A 110 1.07 4.30 3.71
N ILE A 111 2.38 4.42 3.85
CA ILE A 111 3.07 5.25 4.83
C ILE A 111 4.26 5.94 4.16
N CYS A 112 4.56 7.16 4.60
CA CYS A 112 5.78 7.89 4.29
C CYS A 112 6.25 8.60 5.57
N HIS A 113 7.25 9.47 5.47
CA HIS A 113 7.74 10.23 6.64
C HIS A 113 6.70 11.23 7.17
N ASP A 114 5.79 11.71 6.32
CA ASP A 114 4.66 12.55 6.73
C ASP A 114 3.51 11.70 7.28
N GLY A 115 3.20 11.87 8.56
CA GLY A 115 2.17 11.12 9.26
C GLY A 115 2.72 10.00 10.13
N PHE A 116 1.84 9.05 10.47
CA PHE A 116 2.20 7.89 11.28
C PHE A 116 3.13 6.92 10.56
N THR A 117 3.91 6.15 11.33
CA THR A 117 4.48 4.87 10.86
C THR A 117 3.39 3.83 10.65
N LEU A 118 3.72 2.67 10.06
CA LEU A 118 2.73 1.60 9.87
C LEU A 118 2.20 1.05 11.19
N TYR A 119 3.04 0.97 12.23
CA TYR A 119 2.62 0.53 13.56
C TYR A 119 1.74 1.57 14.25
N ASP A 120 2.08 2.86 14.15
CA ASP A 120 1.29 3.92 14.78
C ASP A 120 -0.08 4.09 14.10
N LEU A 121 -0.15 3.85 12.78
CA LEU A 121 -1.40 3.88 12.02
C LEU A 121 -2.45 2.87 12.54
N VAL A 122 -2.00 1.77 13.16
CA VAL A 122 -2.87 0.75 13.77
C VAL A 122 -2.93 0.83 15.29
N SER A 123 -2.26 1.81 15.90
CA SER A 123 -2.12 1.94 17.36
C SER A 123 -2.68 3.24 17.93
N TYR A 124 -2.96 4.25 17.09
CA TYR A 124 -3.43 5.55 17.52
C TYR A 124 -4.60 6.05 16.66
N ASN A 125 -5.65 6.59 17.28
CA ASN A 125 -6.74 7.28 16.59
C ASN A 125 -6.45 8.78 16.41
N GLY A 126 -5.65 9.36 17.31
CA GLY A 126 -5.24 10.77 17.27
C GLY A 126 -3.72 10.91 17.24
N LYS A 127 -3.23 12.06 16.76
CA LYS A 127 -1.81 12.40 16.83
C LYS A 127 -1.42 12.83 18.24
N HIS A 128 -0.21 12.50 18.66
CA HIS A 128 0.42 12.82 19.94
C HIS A 128 1.74 13.55 19.65
N ASN A 129 1.62 14.80 19.22
CA ASN A 129 2.74 15.65 18.78
C ASN A 129 3.23 16.59 19.89
N GLU A 130 2.87 16.35 21.15
CA GLU A 130 3.20 17.23 22.29
C GLU A 130 4.70 17.45 22.43
N ALA A 131 5.51 16.43 22.10
CA ALA A 131 6.96 16.49 22.10
C ALA A 131 7.54 17.54 21.14
N ASN A 132 6.76 18.01 20.15
CA ASN A 132 7.18 19.04 19.20
C ASN A 132 7.13 20.45 19.82
N GLY A 133 6.45 20.63 20.95
CA GLY A 133 6.32 21.95 21.60
C GLY A 133 5.29 22.89 20.95
N GLU A 134 4.56 22.42 19.94
CA GLU A 134 3.57 23.20 19.19
C GLU A 134 2.12 23.01 19.69
N GLN A 135 1.95 22.41 20.87
CA GLN A 135 0.65 22.14 21.50
C GLN A 135 -0.27 21.30 20.59
N GLY A 136 0.29 20.35 19.84
CA GLY A 136 -0.46 19.45 18.95
C GLY A 136 -1.08 20.13 17.73
N ARG A 137 -0.67 21.35 17.38
CA ARG A 137 -1.21 22.08 16.21
C ARG A 137 -0.62 21.61 14.89
N ASP A 138 0.58 21.06 14.92
CA ASP A 138 1.35 20.60 13.78
C ASP A 138 0.96 19.17 13.36
N GLY A 139 1.31 18.76 12.13
CA GLY A 139 0.95 17.46 11.57
C GLY A 139 -0.52 17.33 11.12
N THR A 140 -0.80 16.32 10.30
CA THR A 140 -2.15 16.09 9.74
C THR A 140 -3.13 15.59 10.80
N ASN A 141 -4.39 16.03 10.72
CA ASN A 141 -5.47 15.47 11.54
C ASN A 141 -6.12 14.25 10.87
N ASP A 142 -6.08 14.18 9.53
CA ASP A 142 -6.71 13.12 8.74
C ASP A 142 -5.71 11.99 8.47
N ASN A 143 -5.57 11.09 9.45
CA ASN A 143 -4.62 9.97 9.36
C ASN A 143 -5.24 8.70 8.74
N PHE A 144 -6.57 8.57 8.80
CA PHE A 144 -7.31 7.34 8.49
C PHE A 144 -6.80 6.11 9.27
N SER A 145 -6.44 6.33 10.53
CA SER A 145 -5.90 5.32 11.45
C SER A 145 -7.00 4.63 12.27
N TRP A 146 -6.65 3.50 12.89
CA TRP A 146 -7.49 2.81 13.86
C TRP A 146 -6.64 2.09 14.90
N ASN A 147 -6.81 2.46 16.17
CA ASN A 147 -6.01 1.95 17.29
C ASN A 147 -6.25 0.47 17.68
N CYS A 148 -7.14 -0.22 16.96
CA CYS A 148 -7.54 -1.61 17.19
C CYS A 148 -8.16 -1.92 18.56
N GLY A 149 -8.56 -0.90 19.33
CA GLY A 149 -9.28 -1.04 20.61
C GLY A 149 -8.61 -0.36 21.81
N ALA A 150 -7.33 0.00 21.72
CA ALA A 150 -6.61 0.72 22.78
C ALA A 150 -5.71 1.80 22.15
N GLU A 151 -5.61 2.97 22.77
CA GLU A 151 -4.72 4.04 22.28
C GLU A 151 -3.30 3.79 22.78
N GLY A 152 -2.33 3.70 21.87
CA GLY A 152 -0.93 3.46 22.17
C GLY A 152 -0.58 2.04 22.60
N GLU A 153 0.54 1.89 23.32
CA GLU A 153 1.04 0.60 23.79
C GLU A 153 0.04 -0.08 24.74
N THR A 154 -0.11 -1.40 24.61
CA THR A 154 -1.04 -2.19 25.44
C THR A 154 -0.50 -3.58 25.71
N GLY A 155 -0.84 -4.13 26.88
CA GLY A 155 -0.57 -5.52 27.25
C GLY A 155 -1.60 -6.53 26.72
N ASP A 156 -2.66 -6.07 26.04
CA ASP A 156 -3.68 -6.94 25.46
C ASP A 156 -3.15 -7.63 24.19
N GLU A 157 -2.90 -8.93 24.29
CA GLU A 157 -2.38 -9.75 23.19
C GLU A 157 -3.33 -9.82 21.99
N ALA A 158 -4.66 -9.75 22.21
CA ALA A 158 -5.63 -9.80 21.11
C ALA A 158 -5.60 -8.51 20.28
N ILE A 159 -5.42 -7.35 20.94
CA ILE A 159 -5.24 -6.07 20.25
C ILE A 159 -3.91 -6.07 19.49
N ASN A 160 -2.81 -6.49 20.11
CA ASN A 160 -1.50 -6.55 19.46
C ASN A 160 -1.49 -7.50 18.26
N TYR A 161 -2.19 -8.63 18.36
CA TYR A 161 -2.38 -9.55 17.25
C TYR A 161 -3.19 -8.92 16.11
N MET A 162 -4.28 -8.20 16.42
CA MET A 162 -5.05 -7.45 15.42
C MET A 162 -4.20 -6.41 14.72
N ARG A 163 -3.39 -5.63 15.45
CA ARG A 163 -2.47 -4.63 14.90
C ARG A 163 -1.51 -5.23 13.90
N GLN A 164 -0.82 -6.31 14.26
CA GLN A 164 0.08 -7.01 13.34
C GLN A 164 -0.67 -7.51 12.09
N LYS A 165 -1.88 -8.05 12.26
CA LYS A 165 -2.73 -8.48 11.15
C LYS A 165 -3.07 -7.33 10.20
N GLN A 166 -3.46 -6.16 10.73
CA GLN A 166 -3.74 -4.97 9.92
C GLN A 166 -2.52 -4.47 9.15
N MET A 167 -1.34 -4.43 9.80
CA MET A 167 -0.09 -4.07 9.12
C MET A 167 0.21 -5.04 7.97
N LYS A 168 0.05 -6.35 8.19
CA LYS A 168 0.21 -7.37 7.13
C LYS A 168 -0.79 -7.16 6.00
N ASN A 169 -2.04 -6.82 6.28
CA ASN A 169 -3.06 -6.56 5.25
C ASN A 169 -2.70 -5.37 4.36
N MET A 170 -2.21 -4.28 4.96
CA MET A 170 -1.72 -3.11 4.22
C MET A 170 -0.52 -3.46 3.34
N MET A 171 0.40 -4.28 3.85
CA MET A 171 1.54 -4.77 3.08
C MET A 171 1.13 -5.71 1.94
N VAL A 172 0.13 -6.58 2.16
CA VAL A 172 -0.46 -7.41 1.09
C VAL A 172 -1.05 -6.52 0.01
N ALA A 173 -1.91 -5.55 0.37
CA ALA A 173 -2.49 -4.62 -0.60
C ALA A 173 -1.41 -3.89 -1.41
N LEU A 174 -0.39 -3.35 -0.74
CA LEU A 174 0.74 -2.64 -1.36
C LEU A 174 1.51 -3.54 -2.34
N LEU A 175 1.91 -4.74 -1.90
CA LEU A 175 2.82 -5.59 -2.65
C LEU A 175 2.14 -6.47 -3.70
N VAL A 176 0.81 -6.54 -3.74
CA VAL A 176 0.08 -7.12 -4.88
C VAL A 176 -0.37 -6.08 -5.91
N SER A 177 -0.34 -4.79 -5.57
CA SER A 177 -0.82 -3.72 -6.46
C SER A 177 0.08 -3.54 -7.68
N ASN A 178 -0.53 -3.26 -8.82
CA ASN A 178 0.18 -2.79 -10.01
C ASN A 178 0.72 -1.36 -9.79
N GLY A 179 1.90 -1.05 -10.32
CA GLY A 179 2.63 0.20 -10.03
C GLY A 179 3.91 -0.02 -9.19
N VAL A 180 4.50 1.06 -8.69
CA VAL A 180 5.75 0.99 -7.91
C VAL A 180 5.44 1.14 -6.43
N PRO A 181 5.67 0.11 -5.59
CA PRO A 181 5.48 0.24 -4.15
C PRO A 181 6.65 0.99 -3.51
N MET A 182 6.34 1.89 -2.60
CA MET A 182 7.30 2.53 -1.70
C MET A 182 6.99 2.09 -0.26
N VAL A 183 8.05 1.71 0.45
CA VAL A 183 8.02 1.31 1.86
C VAL A 183 8.83 2.30 2.69
N LEU A 184 8.43 2.54 3.93
CA LEU A 184 9.18 3.38 4.86
C LEU A 184 10.11 2.50 5.70
N MET A 185 11.37 2.92 5.83
CA MET A 185 12.33 2.27 6.71
C MET A 185 11.83 2.27 8.16
N GLY A 186 11.85 1.10 8.80
CA GLY A 186 11.41 0.91 10.17
C GLY A 186 10.05 0.23 10.29
N ASP A 187 9.22 0.26 9.24
CA ASP A 187 7.94 -0.45 9.23
C ASP A 187 8.14 -1.97 9.31
N GLU A 188 9.24 -2.49 8.77
CA GLU A 188 9.63 -3.91 8.82
C GLU A 188 9.98 -4.41 10.23
N VAL A 189 10.21 -3.50 11.18
CA VAL A 189 10.45 -3.79 12.60
C VAL A 189 9.39 -3.20 13.52
N MET A 190 8.23 -2.83 12.97
CA MET A 190 7.12 -2.23 13.71
C MET A 190 7.54 -0.98 14.51
N SER A 191 8.32 -0.10 13.87
CA SER A 191 8.78 1.14 14.49
C SER A 191 7.60 2.03 14.90
N THR A 192 7.68 2.57 16.11
CA THR A 192 6.72 3.53 16.65
C THR A 192 7.39 4.89 16.80
N ARG A 193 6.59 5.95 16.68
CA ARG A 193 6.94 7.33 17.06
C ARG A 193 6.06 7.77 18.22
N HIS A 194 5.47 6.81 18.94
CA HIS A 194 4.56 7.00 20.06
C HIS A 194 3.34 7.86 19.70
N GLY A 195 2.84 7.71 18.46
CA GLY A 195 1.72 8.52 17.98
C GLY A 195 2.13 9.91 17.52
N ASN A 196 3.42 10.25 17.49
CA ASN A 196 3.87 11.47 16.83
C ASN A 196 3.81 11.29 15.31
N ASN A 197 2.95 12.04 14.63
CA ASN A 197 2.75 11.94 13.19
C ASN A 197 3.47 13.05 12.40
N ASN A 198 4.32 13.83 13.08
CA ASN A 198 5.07 14.94 12.51
C ASN A 198 6.40 15.13 13.25
N TYR A 199 7.22 14.10 13.27
CA TYR A 199 8.45 14.03 14.06
C TYR A 199 9.64 14.77 13.43
N TYR A 200 9.38 15.80 12.62
CA TYR A 200 10.37 16.48 11.77
C TYR A 200 11.53 17.14 12.55
N GLY A 201 11.26 17.59 13.78
CA GLY A 201 12.21 18.31 14.63
C GLY A 201 13.00 17.41 15.59
N HIS A 202 12.85 16.09 15.51
CA HIS A 202 13.45 15.15 16.46
C HIS A 202 14.69 14.45 15.90
N ASP A 203 15.83 14.70 16.54
CA ASP A 203 17.07 13.94 16.36
C ASP A 203 17.33 13.12 17.64
N SER A 204 16.64 11.98 17.76
CA SER A 204 16.63 11.16 18.99
C SER A 204 16.26 9.70 18.69
N GLU A 205 16.14 8.88 19.75
CA GLU A 205 15.64 7.49 19.66
C GLU A 205 14.28 7.39 18.96
N MET A 206 13.46 8.45 18.99
CA MET A 206 12.20 8.51 18.24
C MET A 206 12.43 8.29 16.74
N THR A 207 13.49 8.84 16.15
CA THR A 207 13.74 8.78 14.70
C THR A 207 14.78 7.75 14.30
N ALA A 208 15.52 7.20 15.27
CA ALA A 208 16.50 6.15 15.06
C ALA A 208 15.88 4.83 14.56
N PHE A 209 16.68 4.07 13.82
CA PHE A 209 16.32 2.70 13.44
C PHE A 209 16.67 1.74 14.57
N ASP A 210 15.71 0.89 14.96
CA ASP A 210 15.87 -0.06 16.05
C ASP A 210 16.39 -1.42 15.54
N TRP A 211 17.71 -1.60 15.60
CA TRP A 211 18.38 -2.84 15.20
C TRP A 211 18.12 -4.00 16.15
N GLU A 212 17.83 -3.74 17.43
CA GLU A 212 17.52 -4.79 18.41
C GLU A 212 16.15 -5.40 18.11
N LYS A 213 15.14 -4.57 17.82
CA LYS A 213 13.84 -5.05 17.33
C LYS A 213 13.96 -5.82 16.03
N CYS A 214 14.88 -5.45 15.14
CA CYS A 214 15.13 -6.20 13.91
C CYS A 214 15.51 -7.65 14.20
N GLU A 215 16.43 -7.89 15.13
CA GLU A 215 16.83 -9.26 15.50
C GLU A 215 15.71 -9.98 16.26
N GLN A 216 14.97 -9.29 17.14
CA GLN A 216 13.83 -9.87 17.88
C GLN A 216 12.68 -10.32 16.95
N LEU A 217 12.42 -9.56 15.88
CA LEU A 217 11.30 -9.79 14.96
C LEU A 217 11.71 -10.60 13.72
N LYS A 218 12.99 -10.98 13.62
CA LYS A 218 13.61 -11.63 12.47
C LYS A 218 12.85 -12.84 11.95
N ASP A 219 12.38 -13.71 12.84
CA ASP A 219 11.66 -14.94 12.49
C ASP A 219 10.13 -14.78 12.46
N SER A 220 9.62 -13.59 12.80
CA SER A 220 8.20 -13.27 12.87
C SER A 220 7.78 -12.21 11.84
N PHE A 221 7.54 -10.97 12.25
CA PHE A 221 7.03 -9.90 11.40
C PHE A 221 8.03 -9.51 10.31
N PHE A 222 9.32 -9.38 10.65
CA PHE A 222 10.36 -9.05 9.68
C PHE A 222 10.49 -10.12 8.59
N ARG A 223 10.40 -11.40 8.96
CA ARG A 223 10.36 -12.52 7.99
C ARG A 223 9.18 -12.37 7.03
N PHE A 224 7.97 -12.15 7.55
CA PHE A 224 6.78 -11.96 6.71
C PHE A 224 6.98 -10.80 5.72
N TYR A 225 7.45 -9.66 6.22
CA TYR A 225 7.71 -8.46 5.43
C TYR A 225 8.73 -8.72 4.31
N SER A 226 9.86 -9.33 4.67
CA SER A 226 10.94 -9.68 3.73
C SER A 226 10.48 -10.69 2.68
N GLU A 227 9.79 -11.76 3.10
CA GLU A 227 9.33 -12.81 2.19
C GLU A 227 8.25 -12.31 1.22
N LEU A 228 7.36 -11.42 1.66
CA LEU A 228 6.36 -10.83 0.77
C LEU A 228 7.00 -9.91 -0.29
N ILE A 229 8.05 -9.15 0.07
CA ILE A 229 8.84 -8.38 -0.90
C ILE A 229 9.52 -9.32 -1.89
N LYS A 230 10.21 -10.37 -1.41
CA LYS A 230 10.85 -11.36 -2.28
C LYS A 230 9.84 -12.06 -3.18
N PHE A 231 8.64 -12.32 -2.69
CA PHE A 231 7.56 -12.91 -3.49
C PHE A 231 7.15 -11.97 -4.63
N ARG A 232 6.88 -10.69 -4.35
CA ARG A 232 6.61 -9.70 -5.40
C ARG A 232 7.71 -9.63 -6.45
N VAL A 233 8.97 -9.55 -6.02
CA VAL A 233 10.13 -9.43 -6.93
C VAL A 233 10.27 -10.67 -7.83
N ARG A 234 9.97 -11.87 -7.30
CA ARG A 234 10.08 -13.13 -8.06
C ARG A 234 8.86 -13.41 -8.93
N HIS A 235 7.68 -12.90 -8.59
CA HIS A 235 6.44 -13.26 -9.26
C HIS A 235 6.14 -12.35 -10.47
N PRO A 236 6.13 -12.87 -11.71
CA PRO A 236 5.97 -12.06 -12.93
C PRO A 236 4.70 -11.18 -12.95
N LEU A 237 3.59 -11.70 -12.39
CA LEU A 237 2.33 -10.98 -12.35
C LEU A 237 2.30 -9.72 -11.46
N LEU A 238 3.25 -9.55 -10.55
CA LEU A 238 3.25 -8.44 -9.58
C LEU A 238 4.24 -7.31 -9.94
N GLY A 239 4.91 -7.41 -11.08
CA GLY A 239 5.89 -6.44 -11.59
C GLY A 239 5.55 -5.88 -12.98
N ARG A 240 4.26 -5.82 -13.32
CA ARG A 240 3.79 -5.49 -14.68
C ARG A 240 4.12 -4.05 -15.07
N THR A 241 4.49 -3.86 -16.34
CA THR A 241 4.76 -2.54 -16.93
C THR A 241 3.54 -1.91 -17.58
N GLU A 242 2.48 -2.70 -17.80
CA GLU A 242 1.25 -2.31 -18.47
C GLU A 242 0.05 -2.40 -17.52
N PHE A 243 -0.99 -1.62 -17.83
CA PHE A 243 -2.27 -1.73 -17.12
C PHE A 243 -2.89 -3.11 -17.34
N LEU A 244 -3.65 -3.57 -16.34
CA LEU A 244 -4.39 -4.83 -16.44
C LEU A 244 -5.54 -4.69 -17.44
N THR A 245 -5.72 -5.71 -18.25
CA THR A 245 -6.87 -5.88 -19.15
C THR A 245 -7.81 -6.95 -18.60
N ASN A 246 -8.99 -7.09 -19.21
CA ASN A 246 -9.97 -8.11 -18.79
C ASN A 246 -9.45 -9.56 -18.94
N SER A 247 -8.42 -9.81 -19.75
CA SER A 247 -7.79 -11.13 -19.82
C SER A 247 -6.77 -11.37 -18.69
N ASP A 248 -6.28 -10.31 -18.07
CA ASP A 248 -5.26 -10.41 -17.02
C ASP A 248 -5.86 -10.61 -15.63
N ILE A 249 -7.10 -10.17 -15.42
CA ILE A 249 -7.75 -10.16 -14.11
C ILE A 249 -9.22 -10.57 -14.19
N THR A 250 -9.66 -11.37 -13.22
CA THR A 250 -11.08 -11.63 -12.94
C THR A 250 -11.41 -11.14 -11.56
N TRP A 251 -12.34 -10.19 -11.45
CA TRP A 251 -12.89 -9.76 -10.18
C TRP A 251 -13.99 -10.72 -9.74
N HIS A 252 -13.93 -11.17 -8.49
CA HIS A 252 -14.96 -12.04 -7.89
C HIS A 252 -15.96 -11.17 -7.13
N GLU A 253 -16.57 -10.23 -7.85
CA GLU A 253 -17.52 -9.25 -7.32
C GLU A 253 -18.69 -9.08 -8.30
N SER A 254 -19.91 -9.13 -7.79
CA SER A 254 -21.15 -9.00 -8.57
C SER A 254 -21.90 -7.70 -8.30
N ASN A 255 -21.67 -7.06 -7.15
CA ASN A 255 -22.29 -5.81 -6.74
C ASN A 255 -21.24 -4.75 -6.32
N TRP A 256 -20.79 -3.97 -7.30
CA TRP A 256 -19.77 -2.92 -7.11
C TRP A 256 -20.27 -1.69 -6.34
N ASP A 257 -21.58 -1.49 -6.28
CA ASP A 257 -22.20 -0.31 -5.66
C ASP A 257 -22.68 -0.60 -4.22
N ASP A 258 -22.40 -1.80 -3.68
CA ASP A 258 -22.60 -2.13 -2.27
C ASP A 258 -21.55 -1.44 -1.39
N GLU A 259 -21.96 -0.35 -0.72
CA GLU A 259 -21.11 0.41 0.19
C GLU A 259 -20.83 -0.32 1.52
N GLU A 260 -21.65 -1.30 1.92
CA GLU A 260 -21.45 -2.07 3.16
C GLU A 260 -20.44 -3.20 3.00
N SER A 261 -20.20 -3.61 1.75
CA SER A 261 -19.22 -4.65 1.41
C SER A 261 -17.78 -4.15 1.56
N LYS A 262 -17.06 -4.76 2.51
CA LYS A 262 -15.66 -4.51 2.88
C LYS A 262 -14.79 -5.72 2.52
N PHE A 263 -15.20 -6.43 1.48
CA PHE A 263 -14.54 -7.60 0.95
C PHE A 263 -14.19 -7.37 -0.52
N LEU A 264 -12.99 -7.76 -0.94
CA LEU A 264 -12.60 -7.71 -2.35
C LEU A 264 -11.75 -8.94 -2.68
N ALA A 265 -12.13 -9.66 -3.72
CA ALA A 265 -11.36 -10.80 -4.22
C ALA A 265 -11.18 -10.75 -5.74
N PHE A 266 -10.04 -11.23 -6.23
CA PHE A 266 -9.72 -11.28 -7.65
C PHE A 266 -8.71 -12.38 -7.96
N THR A 267 -8.72 -12.83 -9.22
CA THR A 267 -7.68 -13.70 -9.78
C THR A 267 -6.86 -12.93 -10.80
N LEU A 268 -5.54 -12.92 -10.64
CA LEU A 268 -4.59 -12.54 -11.68
C LEU A 268 -4.20 -13.77 -12.49
N HIS A 269 -4.31 -13.69 -13.81
CA HIS A 269 -4.04 -14.78 -14.72
C HIS A 269 -2.59 -14.76 -15.19
N ASP A 270 -1.90 -15.90 -15.10
CA ASP A 270 -0.50 -16.05 -15.52
C ASP A 270 -0.30 -15.78 -17.02
N CYS A 271 -1.27 -16.19 -17.84
CA CYS A 271 -1.23 -16.08 -19.30
C CYS A 271 0.09 -16.58 -19.94
N GLY A 272 0.76 -17.56 -19.33
CA GLY A 272 2.01 -18.15 -19.82
C GLY A 272 3.29 -17.45 -19.35
N GLN A 273 3.22 -16.57 -18.35
CA GLN A 273 4.39 -15.92 -17.76
C GLN A 273 5.20 -16.83 -16.81
N GLY A 274 4.67 -18.00 -16.44
CA GLY A 274 5.39 -19.06 -15.73
C GLY A 274 5.44 -18.91 -14.20
N GLY A 275 4.72 -17.94 -13.62
CA GLY A 275 4.60 -17.76 -12.16
C GLY A 275 3.42 -18.51 -11.54
N GLY A 276 2.39 -18.81 -12.35
CA GLY A 276 1.12 -19.36 -11.89
C GLY A 276 0.10 -18.26 -11.56
N SER A 277 -1.18 -18.55 -11.79
CA SER A 277 -2.25 -17.58 -11.48
C SER A 277 -2.32 -17.34 -9.98
N LEU A 278 -2.69 -16.12 -9.58
CA LEU A 278 -2.85 -15.74 -8.18
C LEU A 278 -4.31 -15.45 -7.86
N TYR A 279 -4.85 -16.06 -6.81
CA TYR A 279 -6.11 -15.62 -6.20
C TYR A 279 -5.78 -14.80 -4.97
N ILE A 280 -6.32 -13.59 -4.89
CA ILE A 280 -6.06 -12.66 -3.79
C ILE A 280 -7.41 -12.20 -3.25
N ALA A 281 -7.53 -12.17 -1.92
CA ALA A 281 -8.71 -11.64 -1.26
C ALA A 281 -8.33 -10.83 -0.02
N LEU A 282 -9.07 -9.74 0.20
CA LEU A 282 -8.94 -8.85 1.35
C LEU A 282 -10.30 -8.75 2.04
N ASN A 283 -10.36 -9.14 3.31
CA ASN A 283 -11.54 -9.04 4.14
C ASN A 283 -11.32 -8.02 5.26
N SER A 284 -11.96 -6.85 5.14
CA SER A 284 -11.97 -5.82 6.19
C SER A 284 -13.29 -5.80 6.97
N HIS A 285 -14.15 -6.83 6.82
CA HIS A 285 -15.28 -7.00 7.71
C HIS A 285 -14.83 -7.43 9.12
N HIS A 286 -15.69 -7.14 10.08
CA HIS A 286 -15.58 -7.64 11.46
C HIS A 286 -16.08 -9.09 11.62
N PHE A 287 -16.42 -9.76 10.51
CA PHE A 287 -16.87 -11.13 10.46
C PHE A 287 -16.14 -11.91 9.36
N ASP A 288 -16.16 -13.23 9.50
CA ASP A 288 -15.53 -14.16 8.56
C ASP A 288 -16.34 -14.28 7.27
N VAL A 289 -15.65 -14.39 6.14
CA VAL A 289 -16.25 -14.60 4.82
C VAL A 289 -15.81 -15.96 4.28
N ASN A 290 -16.77 -16.88 4.14
CA ASN A 290 -16.52 -18.17 3.52
C ASN A 290 -16.71 -18.04 1.99
N VAL A 291 -15.63 -18.23 1.23
CA VAL A 291 -15.64 -18.10 -0.22
C VAL A 291 -15.51 -19.44 -0.90
N GLY A 292 -16.32 -19.66 -1.94
CA GLY A 292 -16.06 -20.70 -2.94
C GLY A 292 -14.96 -20.22 -3.87
N LEU A 293 -13.84 -20.93 -3.90
CA LEU A 293 -12.72 -20.58 -4.77
C LEU A 293 -13.07 -20.90 -6.23
N PRO A 294 -12.66 -20.06 -7.19
CA PRO A 294 -12.79 -20.40 -8.59
C PRO A 294 -11.98 -21.65 -8.91
N PRO A 295 -12.35 -22.44 -9.94
CA PRO A 295 -11.54 -23.56 -10.36
C PRO A 295 -10.13 -23.07 -10.73
N PRO A 296 -9.06 -23.71 -10.23
CA PRO A 296 -7.70 -23.39 -10.66
C PRO A 296 -7.52 -23.72 -12.14
N PRO A 297 -6.47 -23.18 -12.80
CA PRO A 297 -6.09 -23.59 -14.15
C PRO A 297 -5.95 -25.12 -14.29
N GLU A 298 -6.13 -25.64 -15.50
CA GLU A 298 -6.16 -27.09 -15.76
C GLU A 298 -4.91 -27.80 -15.21
N GLY A 299 -5.13 -28.90 -14.48
CA GLY A 299 -4.06 -29.69 -13.86
C GLY A 299 -3.38 -29.04 -12.65
N LYS A 300 -3.88 -27.90 -12.16
CA LYS A 300 -3.31 -27.16 -11.02
C LYS A 300 -4.18 -27.25 -9.77
N LYS A 301 -3.59 -26.92 -8.61
CA LYS A 301 -4.32 -26.71 -7.34
C LYS A 301 -3.98 -25.36 -6.75
N TRP A 302 -4.96 -24.72 -6.11
CA TRP A 302 -4.68 -23.54 -5.28
C TRP A 302 -3.83 -23.95 -4.10
N SER A 303 -2.72 -23.25 -3.90
CA SER A 303 -1.81 -23.43 -2.76
C SER A 303 -1.67 -22.11 -2.03
N ARG A 304 -1.87 -22.11 -0.72
CA ARG A 304 -1.80 -20.90 0.10
C ARG A 304 -0.38 -20.37 0.20
N VAL A 305 -0.19 -19.12 -0.18
CA VAL A 305 1.06 -18.37 -0.04
C VAL A 305 1.00 -17.46 1.17
N VAL A 306 -0.06 -16.66 1.29
CA VAL A 306 -0.29 -15.75 2.43
C VAL A 306 -1.62 -16.05 3.08
N ASP A 307 -1.64 -16.01 4.41
CA ASP A 307 -2.84 -15.79 5.21
C ASP A 307 -2.46 -14.98 6.45
N THR A 308 -2.87 -13.72 6.49
CA THR A 308 -2.45 -12.78 7.53
C THR A 308 -3.01 -13.12 8.91
N ASN A 309 -4.00 -14.02 8.99
CA ASN A 309 -4.56 -14.54 10.24
C ASN A 309 -3.80 -15.77 10.78
N LEU A 310 -2.73 -16.23 10.14
CA LEU A 310 -1.93 -17.30 10.72
C LEU A 310 -0.77 -16.75 11.54
N PRO A 311 -0.31 -17.47 12.59
CA PRO A 311 0.93 -17.11 13.24
C PRO A 311 2.12 -17.44 12.33
N SER A 312 3.20 -16.69 12.47
CA SER A 312 4.48 -17.03 11.82
C SER A 312 4.95 -18.44 12.24
N PRO A 313 5.57 -19.22 11.34
CA PRO A 313 5.90 -18.88 9.96
C PRO A 313 4.77 -19.19 8.95
N ARG A 314 3.58 -19.62 9.40
CA ARG A 314 2.51 -20.13 8.52
C ARG A 314 1.70 -19.05 7.79
N ASP A 315 1.81 -17.81 8.22
CA ASP A 315 1.29 -16.61 7.55
C ASP A 315 1.89 -16.34 6.18
N MET A 316 3.11 -16.83 5.91
CA MET A 316 3.76 -16.71 4.61
C MET A 316 4.55 -17.98 4.29
N THR A 317 4.05 -18.74 3.32
CA THR A 317 4.68 -19.92 2.72
C THR A 317 4.99 -19.62 1.25
N PRO A 318 6.18 -19.08 0.92
CA PRO A 318 6.48 -18.56 -0.42
C PRO A 318 6.25 -19.56 -1.56
N GLU A 319 6.51 -20.84 -1.30
CA GLU A 319 6.34 -21.92 -2.27
C GLU A 319 4.93 -22.52 -2.29
N GLY A 320 3.97 -21.93 -1.57
CA GLY A 320 2.65 -22.52 -1.38
C GLY A 320 2.67 -23.67 -0.36
N ASN A 321 1.52 -23.96 0.24
CA ASN A 321 1.30 -25.18 1.01
C ASN A 321 0.98 -26.38 0.08
N SER A 322 0.56 -27.51 0.65
CA SER A 322 0.17 -28.72 -0.10
C SER A 322 -1.14 -28.63 -0.90
N GLY A 323 -1.77 -27.45 -0.92
CA GLY A 323 -3.07 -27.21 -1.53
C GLY A 323 -4.12 -26.70 -0.54
N VAL A 324 -5.20 -26.14 -1.06
CA VAL A 324 -6.41 -25.77 -0.31
C VAL A 324 -7.64 -26.42 -0.95
N GLU A 325 -8.69 -26.58 -0.16
CA GLU A 325 -9.97 -27.13 -0.63
C GLU A 325 -10.71 -26.13 -1.53
N GLY A 326 -11.84 -26.54 -2.10
CA GLY A 326 -12.66 -25.68 -2.97
C GLY A 326 -13.30 -24.49 -2.24
N ASN A 327 -13.31 -24.48 -0.90
CA ASN A 327 -13.79 -23.37 -0.09
C ASN A 327 -12.67 -22.88 0.84
N TYR A 328 -12.66 -21.58 1.15
CA TYR A 328 -11.73 -20.98 2.10
C TYR A 328 -12.46 -20.02 3.03
N ASN A 329 -12.30 -20.20 4.35
CA ASN A 329 -12.82 -19.25 5.33
C ASN A 329 -11.80 -18.13 5.55
N ILE A 330 -12.11 -16.93 5.04
CA ILE A 330 -11.27 -15.75 5.21
C ILE A 330 -11.73 -15.03 6.47
N VAL A 331 -10.93 -15.17 7.53
CA VAL A 331 -11.25 -14.62 8.85
C VAL A 331 -11.43 -13.10 8.80
N ALA A 332 -12.24 -12.56 9.70
CA ALA A 332 -12.39 -11.12 9.90
C ALA A 332 -11.03 -10.42 9.91
N TYR A 333 -10.97 -9.27 9.22
CA TYR A 333 -9.80 -8.42 9.16
C TYR A 333 -8.54 -9.11 8.62
N SER A 334 -8.64 -10.04 7.68
CA SER A 334 -7.49 -10.75 7.10
C SER A 334 -7.43 -10.69 5.57
N SER A 335 -6.25 -11.00 5.04
CA SER A 335 -6.00 -11.10 3.61
C SER A 335 -5.33 -12.42 3.29
N ILE A 336 -5.62 -12.96 2.11
CA ILE A 336 -5.01 -14.19 1.61
C ILE A 336 -4.42 -14.00 0.21
N ILE A 337 -3.38 -14.78 -0.09
CA ILE A 337 -2.85 -14.98 -1.43
C ILE A 337 -2.74 -16.49 -1.65
N LEU A 338 -3.37 -16.99 -2.70
CA LEU A 338 -3.23 -18.35 -3.19
C LEU A 338 -2.56 -18.32 -4.55
N MET A 339 -1.74 -19.32 -4.84
CA MET A 339 -1.06 -19.49 -6.12
C MET A 339 -1.44 -20.84 -6.72
N ALA A 340 -1.76 -20.87 -8.01
CA ALA A 340 -2.02 -22.09 -8.73
C ALA A 340 -0.70 -22.83 -9.03
N LYS A 341 -0.52 -24.02 -8.46
CA LYS A 341 0.67 -24.87 -8.63
C LYS A 341 0.36 -26.23 -9.25
#